data_AF-A0A1X2GV20-F1
#
_entry.id   AF-A0A1X2GV20-F1
#
_cell.length_a   1.000
_cell.length_b   1.000
_cell.length_c   1.000
_cell.angle_alpha   90.00
_cell.angle_beta   90.00
_cell.angle_gamma   90.00
#
_symmetry.space_group_name_H-M   'P 1'
#
loop_
_entity.id
_entity.type
_entity.pdbx_description
1 polymer ?
#
loop_
_entity_poly.entity_id
_entity_poly.type
_entity_poly.pdbx_seq_one_letter_code
_entity_poly.pdbx_strand_id
1 'polypeptide(L)'
;MYKDMPLDIVYQEHDLVVAWKPPGMSFHTFELILRYRLEKEPELMWLPFQLQKAASGLMMVATSQASKEDLSQKYMQGQIQLELHAICHGLVPEDVLSRQPEPPILDGTTTLDNDHQLPSPPATGHVAKRRRTLTKDDFPDDDEENDDDDDDDIDRFGLQEQQTSPSMDAVRIHSVIRSNNADYLTTVVLQVHTPFSSGAIRHSFCHRGHPIIGNSNATRPLKTHRDKGLYMSLTRITLGSLQLVHAEPDKFQLLRQREHRFWQRAYEKRLAVVQQSGKVVDDDLEWVENAYGKEPIAYLLGEKMFHGLRFDIDRSCLIPRPSSETLVTAALDWLNQQTRTSPRVLDLGTGCGNLMVSILASMPTATGVGVDISAEALIMAEKNLQSLVQPCSRGRFICKDMAQLTLDDLHGPMDILVCNPPYLDKAALDRSHLANHQKLQLAHEPDEALFADDQGYAWYKAIHDLAPHWLAPHSCVILECGKGMMKKVRKIWCGWQVVHTVQDKQGWDRCLVLEKK
;
A
#
# COMPACT_ATOMS: atom_id res chain seq x y z
N MET A 1 -4.68 19.14 37.59
CA MET A 1 -4.67 18.26 36.38
C MET A 1 -5.31 19.01 35.22
N TYR A 2 -6.63 18.95 34.99
CA TYR A 2 -7.25 19.59 33.82
C TYR A 2 -7.02 21.11 33.71
N LYS A 3 -7.00 21.85 34.82
CA LYS A 3 -6.72 23.31 34.81
C LYS A 3 -5.35 23.68 34.20
N ASP A 4 -4.38 22.79 34.36
CA ASP A 4 -2.99 22.98 33.94
C ASP A 4 -2.73 22.45 32.52
N MET A 5 -3.68 21.70 31.95
CA MET A 5 -3.55 21.14 30.60
C MET A 5 -3.59 22.23 29.53
N PRO A 6 -2.79 22.10 28.46
CA PRO A 6 -2.74 23.09 27.39
C PRO A 6 -4.03 23.05 26.56
N LEU A 7 -4.71 24.20 26.51
CA LEU A 7 -5.84 24.47 25.64
C LEU A 7 -5.64 25.87 25.06
N ASP A 8 -5.81 26.02 23.75
CA ASP A 8 -5.67 27.30 23.08
C ASP A 8 -7.04 27.97 22.95
N ILE A 9 -7.22 29.10 23.67
CA ILE A 9 -8.43 29.92 23.58
C ILE A 9 -8.16 31.00 22.54
N VAL A 10 -8.78 30.85 21.37
CA VAL A 10 -8.58 31.70 20.19
C VAL A 10 -9.40 32.99 20.29
N TYR A 11 -10.51 32.96 21.04
CA TYR A 11 -11.39 34.12 21.28
C TYR A 11 -12.13 33.99 22.61
N GLN A 12 -12.35 35.12 23.29
CA GLN A 12 -13.19 35.21 24.48
C GLN A 12 -13.71 36.66 24.64
N GLU A 13 -15.01 36.85 24.49
CA GLU A 13 -15.70 38.12 24.81
C GLU A 13 -17.05 37.86 25.49
N HIS A 14 -17.34 38.63 26.54
CA HIS A 14 -18.59 38.54 27.30
C HIS A 14 -18.92 37.11 27.72
N ASP A 15 -19.87 36.46 27.04
CA ASP A 15 -20.27 35.08 27.28
C ASP A 15 -19.92 34.10 26.15
N LEU A 16 -19.26 34.54 25.07
CA LEU A 16 -18.83 33.67 23.96
C LEU A 16 -17.32 33.40 24.01
N VAL A 17 -16.96 32.12 24.04
CA VAL A 17 -15.58 31.63 23.93
C VAL A 17 -15.45 30.79 22.66
N VAL A 18 -14.30 30.86 22.00
CA VAL A 18 -13.91 29.91 20.95
C VAL A 18 -12.51 29.37 21.24
N ALA A 19 -12.38 28.04 21.32
CA ALA A 19 -11.14 27.36 21.65
C ALA A 19 -10.82 26.28 20.62
N TRP A 20 -9.53 25.93 20.49
CA TRP A 20 -9.07 24.89 19.58
C TRP A 20 -9.04 23.52 20.26
N LYS A 21 -9.79 22.56 19.72
CA LYS A 21 -9.71 21.14 20.05
C LYS A 21 -8.57 20.48 19.25
N PRO A 22 -7.51 19.96 19.89
CA PRO A 22 -6.47 19.19 19.22
C PRO A 22 -6.95 17.76 18.88
N PRO A 23 -6.31 17.08 17.90
CA PRO A 23 -6.67 15.72 17.54
C PRO A 23 -6.18 14.72 18.61
N GLY A 24 -7.01 13.73 18.93
CA GLY A 24 -6.74 12.70 19.94
C GLY A 24 -7.38 12.96 21.30
N MET A 25 -7.73 14.21 21.61
CA MET A 25 -8.53 14.59 22.79
C MET A 25 -10.01 14.22 22.55
N SER A 26 -10.73 13.62 23.52
CA SER A 26 -12.18 13.38 23.39
C SER A 26 -12.97 14.69 23.50
N PHE A 27 -14.27 14.66 23.20
CA PHE A 27 -15.13 15.82 23.49
C PHE A 27 -15.26 16.04 25.01
N HIS A 28 -15.33 14.96 25.81
CA HIS A 28 -15.42 15.05 27.26
C HIS A 28 -14.17 15.69 27.89
N THR A 29 -12.96 15.25 27.52
CA THR A 29 -11.72 15.85 28.04
C THR A 29 -11.63 17.34 27.64
N PHE A 30 -12.08 17.69 26.43
CA PHE A 30 -12.13 19.07 25.94
C PHE A 30 -13.08 19.95 26.76
N GLU A 31 -14.32 19.48 26.99
CA GLU A 31 -15.32 20.19 27.81
C GLU A 31 -14.81 20.36 29.25
N LEU A 32 -14.24 19.31 29.87
CA LEU A 32 -13.63 19.38 31.21
C LEU A 32 -12.55 20.45 31.32
N ILE A 33 -11.58 20.48 30.39
CA ILE A 33 -10.48 21.46 30.42
C ILE A 33 -11.02 22.89 30.23
N LEU A 34 -12.05 23.09 29.40
CA LEU A 34 -12.77 24.36 29.31
C LEU A 34 -13.38 24.77 30.66
N ARG A 35 -14.13 23.88 31.34
CA ARG A 35 -14.79 24.23 32.62
C ARG A 35 -13.79 24.72 33.66
N TYR A 36 -12.67 24.00 33.80
CA TYR A 36 -11.60 24.36 34.76
C TYR A 36 -10.79 25.61 34.39
N ARG A 37 -10.76 26.00 33.11
CA ARG A 37 -10.06 27.21 32.64
C ARG A 37 -10.95 28.45 32.60
N LEU A 38 -12.26 28.29 32.40
CA LEU A 38 -13.24 29.38 32.38
C LEU A 38 -13.88 29.66 33.75
N GLU A 39 -13.73 28.76 34.73
CA GLU A 39 -14.29 28.87 36.08
C GLU A 39 -15.83 29.05 36.07
N LYS A 40 -16.50 28.34 35.15
CA LYS A 40 -17.96 28.35 34.93
C LYS A 40 -18.56 26.99 35.34
N GLU A 41 -19.79 27.03 35.87
CA GLU A 41 -20.59 25.83 36.15
C GLU A 41 -21.01 25.11 34.84
N PRO A 42 -21.15 23.76 34.83
CA PRO A 42 -21.48 23.00 33.63
C PRO A 42 -22.81 23.44 32.99
N GLU A 43 -23.82 23.76 33.80
CA GLU A 43 -25.17 24.15 33.33
C GLU A 43 -25.15 25.45 32.49
N LEU A 44 -24.13 26.29 32.69
CA LEU A 44 -23.94 27.56 31.99
C LEU A 44 -23.14 27.42 30.69
N MET A 45 -22.48 26.28 30.44
CA MET A 45 -21.71 26.05 29.22
C MET A 45 -22.50 25.25 28.20
N TRP A 46 -22.45 25.70 26.95
CA TRP A 46 -23.09 25.00 25.85
C TRP A 46 -22.30 25.17 24.55
N LEU A 47 -21.99 24.03 23.92
CA LEU A 47 -21.34 23.93 22.62
C LEU A 47 -22.40 23.52 21.58
N PRO A 48 -22.44 24.18 20.41
CA PRO A 48 -23.49 23.95 19.40
C PRO A 48 -23.30 22.67 18.58
N PHE A 49 -22.07 22.16 18.52
CA PHE A 49 -21.71 20.93 17.82
C PHE A 49 -20.59 20.20 18.58
N GLN A 50 -20.39 18.92 18.28
CA GLN A 50 -19.27 18.13 18.78
C GLN A 50 -18.25 17.86 17.66
N LEU A 51 -17.01 17.52 18.04
CA LEU A 51 -16.00 17.00 17.13
C LEU A 51 -15.41 15.72 17.74
N GLN A 52 -15.53 14.59 17.04
CA GLN A 52 -15.02 13.28 17.46
C GLN A 52 -13.55 13.32 17.91
N LYS A 53 -13.15 12.33 18.71
CA LYS A 53 -11.80 12.18 19.29
C LYS A 53 -10.67 12.37 18.27
N ALA A 54 -10.78 11.76 17.09
CA ALA A 54 -9.80 11.86 16.00
C ALA A 54 -9.77 13.20 15.26
N ALA A 55 -10.82 14.03 15.36
CA ALA A 55 -10.95 15.32 14.69
C ALA A 55 -10.30 16.46 15.49
N SER A 56 -9.96 17.55 14.79
CA SER A 56 -9.42 18.79 15.39
C SER A 56 -10.09 20.02 14.82
N GLY A 57 -10.22 21.09 15.57
CA GLY A 57 -10.88 22.29 15.05
C GLY A 57 -11.19 23.36 16.09
N LEU A 58 -11.63 24.51 15.62
CA LEU A 58 -12.27 25.53 16.45
C LEU A 58 -13.59 24.98 17.05
N MET A 59 -13.92 25.35 18.28
CA MET A 59 -15.14 24.96 18.97
C MET A 59 -15.74 26.19 19.63
N MET A 60 -17.01 26.48 19.36
CA MET A 60 -17.73 27.59 20.01
C MET A 60 -18.31 27.13 21.34
N VAL A 61 -18.29 28.03 22.33
CA VAL A 61 -18.82 27.78 23.68
C VAL A 61 -19.58 29.02 24.14
N ALA A 62 -20.90 28.90 24.26
CA ALA A 62 -21.70 29.82 25.05
C ALA A 62 -21.44 29.55 26.54
N THR A 63 -21.39 30.59 27.36
CA THR A 63 -21.06 30.50 28.80
C THR A 63 -22.09 31.19 29.71
N SER A 64 -23.28 31.46 29.17
CA SER A 64 -24.48 31.88 29.88
C SER A 64 -25.75 31.36 29.19
N GLN A 65 -26.87 31.34 29.90
CA GLN A 65 -28.15 30.91 29.31
C GLN A 65 -28.59 31.81 28.13
N ALA A 66 -28.35 33.12 28.19
CA ALA A 66 -28.67 34.04 27.09
C ALA A 66 -27.80 33.81 25.85
N SER A 67 -26.49 33.62 26.02
CA SER A 67 -25.59 33.29 24.89
C SER A 67 -25.87 31.90 24.30
N LYS A 68 -26.33 30.94 25.12
CA LYS A 68 -26.78 29.61 24.68
C LYS A 68 -28.03 29.68 23.82
N GLU A 69 -29.03 30.47 24.22
CA GLU A 69 -30.25 30.70 23.41
C GLU A 69 -29.93 31.40 22.09
N ASP A 70 -29.10 32.45 22.12
CA ASP A 70 -28.62 33.19 20.94
C ASP A 70 -27.83 32.29 19.97
N LEU A 71 -26.81 31.59 20.46
CA LEU A 71 -25.94 30.73 19.65
C LEU A 71 -26.70 29.51 19.10
N SER A 72 -27.67 28.98 19.85
CA SER A 72 -28.58 27.91 19.41
C SER A 72 -29.47 28.37 18.25
N GLN A 73 -30.09 29.55 18.35
CA GLN A 73 -30.86 30.12 17.24
C GLN A 73 -29.99 30.36 16.00
N LYS A 74 -28.78 30.92 16.18
CA LYS A 74 -27.81 31.13 15.09
C LYS A 74 -27.35 29.83 14.43
N TYR A 75 -27.14 28.77 15.20
CA TYR A 75 -26.80 27.44 14.69
C TYR A 75 -27.94 26.87 13.82
N MET A 76 -29.15 26.83 14.36
CA MET A 76 -30.33 26.27 13.66
C MET A 76 -30.82 27.13 12.48
N GLN A 77 -30.46 28.41 12.42
CA GLN A 77 -30.78 29.32 11.29
C GLN A 77 -29.65 29.43 10.25
N GLY A 78 -28.58 28.63 10.35
CA GLY A 78 -27.45 28.67 9.42
C GLY A 78 -26.62 29.95 9.44
N GLN A 79 -26.72 30.76 10.50
CA GLN A 79 -26.03 32.05 10.61
C GLN A 79 -24.55 31.92 11.00
N ILE A 80 -24.10 30.69 11.29
CA ILE A 80 -22.70 30.34 11.51
C ILE A 80 -22.20 29.70 10.20
N GLN A 81 -21.17 30.30 9.59
CA GLN A 81 -20.46 29.72 8.44
C GLN A 81 -19.13 29.12 8.90
N LEU A 82 -18.84 27.92 8.40
CA LEU A 82 -17.74 27.06 8.82
C LEU A 82 -16.82 26.74 7.64
N GLU A 83 -15.51 26.69 7.87
CA GLU A 83 -14.53 26.28 6.85
C GLU A 83 -13.71 25.08 7.34
N LEU A 84 -13.76 23.96 6.62
CA LEU A 84 -13.04 22.73 6.94
C LEU A 84 -11.94 22.47 5.91
N HIS A 85 -10.73 22.17 6.36
CA HIS A 85 -9.70 21.54 5.55
C HIS A 85 -9.82 20.01 5.63
N ALA A 86 -9.82 19.30 4.51
CA ALA A 86 -9.74 17.84 4.47
C ALA A 86 -8.73 17.34 3.42
N ILE A 87 -8.07 16.21 3.67
CA ILE A 87 -7.22 15.52 2.68
C ILE A 87 -7.91 14.24 2.23
N CYS A 88 -8.21 14.18 0.93
CA CYS A 88 -8.92 13.12 0.24
C CYS A 88 -7.96 12.29 -0.63
N HIS A 89 -8.31 11.02 -0.85
CA HIS A 89 -7.62 10.16 -1.82
C HIS A 89 -7.97 10.52 -3.27
N GLY A 90 -6.97 10.46 -4.16
CA GLY A 90 -7.14 10.73 -5.59
C GLY A 90 -7.19 12.22 -5.95
N LEU A 91 -7.41 12.49 -7.24
CA LEU A 91 -7.81 13.80 -7.75
C LEU A 91 -9.29 14.01 -7.43
N VAL A 92 -9.65 15.02 -6.62
CA VAL A 92 -11.05 15.41 -6.43
C VAL A 92 -11.45 16.39 -7.54
N PRO A 93 -12.41 16.07 -8.43
CA PRO A 93 -12.95 17.03 -9.39
C PRO A 93 -13.72 18.16 -8.71
N GLU A 94 -13.74 19.35 -9.32
CA GLU A 94 -14.52 20.49 -8.80
C GLU A 94 -16.05 20.25 -8.92
N ASP A 95 -16.52 19.49 -9.91
CA ASP A 95 -17.94 19.19 -10.09
C ASP A 95 -18.48 18.13 -9.11
N VAL A 96 -17.60 17.33 -8.50
CA VAL A 96 -17.97 16.18 -7.64
C VAL A 96 -18.78 16.58 -6.42
N LEU A 97 -18.79 17.86 -6.02
CA LEU A 97 -19.60 18.37 -4.89
C LEU A 97 -20.76 19.28 -5.31
N SER A 98 -20.94 19.55 -6.61
CA SER A 98 -22.11 20.27 -7.15
C SER A 98 -23.41 19.45 -7.16
N ARG A 99 -23.30 18.11 -7.06
CA ARG A 99 -24.44 17.19 -7.07
C ARG A 99 -24.85 16.80 -5.65
N GLN A 100 -26.15 16.89 -5.36
CA GLN A 100 -26.70 16.28 -4.14
C GLN A 100 -26.57 14.75 -4.20
N PRO A 101 -26.50 14.04 -3.06
CA PRO A 101 -26.52 12.58 -3.04
C PRO A 101 -27.86 12.06 -3.57
N GLU A 102 -27.82 11.03 -4.42
CA GLU A 102 -29.00 10.16 -4.61
C GLU A 102 -29.16 9.28 -3.35
N PRO A 103 -30.40 9.03 -2.87
CA PRO A 103 -30.62 8.29 -1.64
C PRO A 103 -30.20 6.81 -1.79
N PRO A 104 -29.61 6.20 -0.75
CA PRO A 104 -29.16 4.81 -0.80
C PRO A 104 -30.35 3.84 -0.88
N ILE A 105 -30.16 2.75 -1.64
CA ILE A 105 -31.08 1.61 -1.66
C ILE A 105 -30.72 0.71 -0.48
N LEU A 106 -31.67 0.50 0.43
CA LEU A 106 -31.52 -0.33 1.62
C LEU A 106 -31.92 -1.79 1.33
N ASP A 107 -30.94 -2.69 1.32
CA ASP A 107 -31.12 -4.13 1.54
C ASP A 107 -30.49 -4.50 2.90
N GLY A 108 -31.13 -5.39 3.66
CA GLY A 108 -31.01 -5.39 5.13
C GLY A 108 -30.25 -6.54 5.81
N THR A 109 -29.83 -6.24 7.05
CA THR A 109 -29.64 -7.15 8.20
C THR A 109 -28.64 -8.31 8.11
N THR A 110 -27.57 -8.21 8.90
CA THR A 110 -27.06 -9.31 9.74
C THR A 110 -26.38 -8.77 11.00
N THR A 111 -26.67 -9.37 12.16
CA THR A 111 -26.09 -9.05 13.48
C THR A 111 -25.04 -10.08 13.90
N LEU A 112 -23.97 -9.65 14.57
CA LEU A 112 -23.08 -10.54 15.35
C LEU A 112 -22.60 -9.83 16.63
N ASP A 113 -22.34 -10.63 17.66
CA ASP A 113 -22.19 -10.17 19.06
C ASP A 113 -20.77 -9.75 19.46
N ASN A 114 -20.69 -8.90 20.49
CA ASN A 114 -19.48 -8.54 21.22
C ASN A 114 -19.17 -9.53 22.35
N ASP A 115 -17.89 -9.81 22.64
CA ASP A 115 -17.46 -10.13 24.02
C ASP A 115 -15.95 -9.90 24.29
N HIS A 116 -15.65 -9.69 25.58
CA HIS A 116 -14.37 -9.75 26.31
C HIS A 116 -13.42 -8.52 26.29
N GLN A 117 -12.87 -8.23 27.48
CA GLN A 117 -12.16 -7.01 27.86
C GLN A 117 -10.80 -7.30 28.54
N LEU A 118 -9.83 -6.37 28.35
CA LEU A 118 -8.73 -6.02 29.29
C LEU A 118 -7.65 -7.12 29.62
N PRO A 119 -6.49 -6.80 30.24
CA PRO A 119 -6.04 -5.50 30.81
C PRO A 119 -4.64 -4.98 30.36
N SER A 120 -4.32 -3.76 30.83
CA SER A 120 -3.02 -3.03 30.77
C SER A 120 -2.51 -2.76 32.21
N PRO A 121 -1.49 -1.90 32.52
CA PRO A 121 -0.44 -1.25 31.71
C PRO A 121 0.97 -1.84 32.10
N PRO A 122 2.01 -1.20 32.74
CA PRO A 122 2.30 0.18 33.19
C PRO A 122 3.42 0.88 32.34
N ALA A 123 4.00 1.99 32.82
CA ALA A 123 4.98 2.84 32.10
C ALA A 123 6.10 3.42 32.99
N THR A 124 7.12 4.08 32.39
CA THR A 124 7.91 5.17 33.02
C THR A 124 8.84 5.95 32.05
N GLY A 125 8.60 7.26 31.94
CA GLY A 125 9.57 8.35 31.67
C GLY A 125 10.29 8.48 30.30
N HIS A 126 11.05 9.55 30.03
CA HIS A 126 11.04 10.93 30.55
C HIS A 126 11.95 11.88 29.72
N VAL A 127 11.43 13.08 29.33
CA VAL A 127 12.12 14.41 29.20
C VAL A 127 13.33 14.53 28.21
N ALA A 128 13.45 15.49 27.27
CA ALA A 128 13.03 16.91 27.30
C ALA A 128 12.68 17.59 25.94
N LYS A 129 11.68 18.49 25.99
CA LYS A 129 11.56 19.81 25.32
C LYS A 129 12.02 20.01 23.86
N ARG A 130 11.04 19.98 22.94
CA ARG A 130 10.77 21.07 21.96
C ARG A 130 9.29 21.47 22.10
N ARG A 131 8.82 22.56 21.47
CA ARG A 131 7.36 22.82 21.37
C ARG A 131 6.73 21.65 20.60
N ARG A 132 5.83 20.90 21.25
CA ARG A 132 5.15 19.70 20.75
C ARG A 132 3.74 20.07 20.31
N THR A 133 3.38 19.78 19.06
CA THR A 133 1.98 19.71 18.63
C THR A 133 1.32 18.57 19.40
N LEU A 134 0.25 18.84 20.14
CA LEU A 134 -0.38 17.85 21.03
C LEU A 134 -0.87 16.62 20.24
N THR A 135 -0.66 15.45 20.83
CA THR A 135 -0.97 14.12 20.29
C THR A 135 -1.86 13.34 21.27
N LYS A 136 -2.37 12.15 20.89
CA LYS A 136 -3.23 11.34 21.77
C LYS A 136 -2.58 11.14 23.16
N ASP A 137 -1.31 10.75 23.18
CA ASP A 137 -0.49 10.54 24.38
C ASP A 137 -0.06 11.81 25.16
N ASP A 138 -0.68 12.98 24.90
CA ASP A 138 -0.63 14.17 25.78
C ASP A 138 -1.90 14.35 26.65
N PHE A 139 -2.89 13.47 26.49
CA PHE A 139 -4.16 13.46 27.22
C PHE A 139 -4.28 12.18 28.08
N PRO A 140 -5.10 12.15 29.14
CA PRO A 140 -5.35 10.91 29.85
C PRO A 140 -6.07 9.92 28.93
N ASP A 141 -5.77 8.63 29.09
CA ASP A 141 -6.68 7.60 28.63
C ASP A 141 -7.89 7.61 29.59
N ASP A 142 -8.95 8.29 29.17
CA ASP A 142 -10.26 8.21 29.81
C ASP A 142 -10.80 6.77 29.58
N ASP A 143 -10.73 5.92 30.61
CA ASP A 143 -11.06 4.48 30.60
C ASP A 143 -12.58 4.17 30.61
N GLU A 144 -13.44 5.15 30.28
CA GLU A 144 -14.90 5.00 30.22
C GLU A 144 -15.46 5.41 28.85
N GLU A 145 -16.36 4.57 28.32
CA GLU A 145 -17.10 4.62 27.04
C GLU A 145 -16.28 4.43 25.73
N ASN A 146 -16.80 3.54 24.87
CA ASN A 146 -16.18 3.11 23.60
C ASN A 146 -16.43 4.12 22.45
N ASP A 147 -15.89 5.33 22.61
CA ASP A 147 -15.94 6.49 21.69
C ASP A 147 -15.33 6.23 20.27
N ASP A 148 -14.99 4.98 19.93
CA ASP A 148 -14.25 4.56 18.72
C ASP A 148 -15.13 3.78 17.68
N ASP A 149 -16.35 3.32 18.02
CA ASP A 149 -17.24 2.55 17.12
C ASP A 149 -18.55 3.27 16.70
N ASP A 150 -18.93 4.37 17.35
CA ASP A 150 -20.16 5.13 17.01
C ASP A 150 -19.98 5.98 15.73
N ASP A 151 -20.51 5.49 14.60
CA ASP A 151 -20.77 6.31 13.40
C ASP A 151 -22.07 7.16 13.54
N ASP A 152 -22.88 6.94 14.59
CA ASP A 152 -24.13 7.67 14.87
C ASP A 152 -23.87 9.11 15.40
N ASP A 153 -24.17 10.13 14.59
CA ASP A 153 -24.08 11.55 15.00
C ASP A 153 -25.18 11.90 16.04
N ILE A 154 -24.86 11.89 17.35
CA ILE A 154 -25.67 12.60 18.36
C ILE A 154 -25.42 14.11 18.27
N ASP A 155 -26.01 14.75 17.25
CA ASP A 155 -26.20 16.20 17.25
C ASP A 155 -27.07 16.57 18.47
N ARG A 156 -26.69 17.62 19.22
CA ARG A 156 -27.26 17.93 20.55
C ARG A 156 -28.74 18.38 20.52
N PHE A 157 -29.33 18.38 19.32
CA PHE A 157 -30.72 18.70 18.98
C PHE A 157 -31.57 17.48 18.56
N GLY A 158 -30.98 16.28 18.45
CA GLY A 158 -31.73 15.06 18.11
C GLY A 158 -32.25 15.01 16.66
N LEU A 159 -31.48 15.56 15.72
CA LEU A 159 -31.75 15.40 14.29
C LEU A 159 -31.51 13.93 13.91
N GLN A 160 -32.57 13.18 13.62
CA GLN A 160 -32.47 11.85 13.01
C GLN A 160 -31.78 11.94 11.66
N GLU A 161 -31.17 10.85 11.17
CA GLU A 161 -30.53 10.74 9.85
C GLU A 161 -31.46 11.02 8.63
N GLN A 162 -32.72 11.37 8.87
CA GLN A 162 -33.69 11.69 7.82
C GLN A 162 -33.36 13.03 7.12
N GLN A 163 -32.57 12.91 6.05
CA GLN A 163 -32.58 13.79 4.87
C GLN A 163 -31.98 15.21 5.01
N THR A 164 -31.13 15.49 6.01
CA THR A 164 -30.24 16.67 5.97
C THR A 164 -28.92 16.36 5.25
N SER A 165 -28.94 16.33 3.92
CA SER A 165 -27.69 16.45 3.15
C SER A 165 -26.99 17.76 3.55
N PRO A 166 -25.72 17.74 4.00
CA PRO A 166 -25.06 18.93 4.50
C PRO A 166 -24.96 19.98 3.38
N SER A 167 -25.31 21.24 3.69
CA SER A 167 -25.13 22.36 2.76
C SER A 167 -23.64 22.65 2.61
N MET A 168 -23.02 22.01 1.63
CA MET A 168 -21.66 22.33 1.18
C MET A 168 -21.77 23.39 0.09
N ASP A 169 -21.67 24.65 0.48
CA ASP A 169 -22.00 25.79 -0.37
C ASP A 169 -20.93 26.03 -1.44
N ALA A 170 -19.68 25.70 -1.09
CA ALA A 170 -18.55 25.69 -2.01
C ALA A 170 -17.48 24.69 -1.54
N VAL A 171 -16.81 24.05 -2.50
CA VAL A 171 -15.55 23.34 -2.25
C VAL A 171 -14.48 23.88 -3.18
N ARG A 172 -13.28 24.12 -2.63
CA ARG A 172 -12.12 24.64 -3.37
C ARG A 172 -10.93 23.72 -3.19
N ILE A 173 -10.19 23.46 -4.25
CA ILE A 173 -8.95 22.69 -4.19
C ILE A 173 -7.86 23.58 -3.56
N HIS A 174 -7.32 23.19 -2.40
CA HIS A 174 -6.20 23.88 -1.75
C HIS A 174 -4.86 23.46 -2.36
N SER A 175 -4.68 22.15 -2.58
CA SER A 175 -3.47 21.60 -3.19
C SER A 175 -3.71 20.17 -3.69
N VAL A 176 -3.03 19.80 -4.77
CA VAL A 176 -2.92 18.43 -5.27
C VAL A 176 -1.46 18.02 -5.21
N ILE A 177 -1.16 16.84 -4.64
CA ILE A 177 0.18 16.26 -4.65
C ILE A 177 0.13 14.79 -5.08
N ARG A 178 1.19 14.30 -5.73
CA ARG A 178 1.34 12.88 -6.10
C ARG A 178 1.68 12.00 -4.88
N SER A 179 1.17 10.76 -4.85
CA SER A 179 1.43 9.75 -3.81
C SER A 179 1.67 8.36 -4.43
N ASN A 180 2.55 7.55 -3.85
CA ASN A 180 2.72 6.14 -4.23
C ASN A 180 1.59 5.21 -3.75
N ASN A 181 0.70 5.70 -2.88
CA ASN A 181 -0.31 4.89 -2.20
C ASN A 181 -1.74 5.11 -2.73
N ALA A 182 -2.01 6.32 -3.25
CA ALA A 182 -3.33 6.79 -3.68
C ALA A 182 -3.29 7.51 -5.05
N ASP A 183 -2.15 7.43 -5.73
CA ASP A 183 -1.75 8.13 -6.98
C ASP A 183 -1.66 9.66 -6.83
N TYR A 184 -2.72 10.26 -6.28
CA TYR A 184 -2.80 11.65 -5.87
C TYR A 184 -3.40 11.75 -4.45
N LEU A 185 -3.12 12.86 -3.78
CA LEU A 185 -3.88 13.34 -2.63
C LEU A 185 -4.31 14.77 -2.89
N THR A 186 -5.61 15.04 -2.74
CA THR A 186 -6.18 16.38 -2.87
C THR A 186 -6.52 16.91 -1.50
N THR A 187 -5.99 18.09 -1.14
CA THR A 187 -6.53 18.86 -0.01
C THR A 187 -7.63 19.76 -0.51
N VAL A 188 -8.80 19.67 0.10
CA VAL A 188 -9.98 20.47 -0.20
C VAL A 188 -10.28 21.42 0.97
N VAL A 189 -10.81 22.60 0.64
CA VAL A 189 -11.43 23.54 1.58
C VAL A 189 -12.93 23.48 1.36
N LEU A 190 -13.66 22.98 2.34
CA LEU A 190 -15.12 22.92 2.37
C LEU A 190 -15.65 24.17 3.06
N GLN A 191 -16.66 24.82 2.49
CA GLN A 191 -17.48 25.81 3.18
C GLN A 191 -18.86 25.20 3.42
N VAL A 192 -19.32 25.28 4.68
CA VAL A 192 -20.64 24.77 5.09
C VAL A 192 -21.33 25.75 6.03
N HIS A 193 -22.65 25.82 5.95
CA HIS A 193 -23.50 26.44 6.97
C HIS A 193 -23.96 25.41 8.01
N THR A 194 -24.38 25.88 9.19
CA THR A 194 -24.95 25.05 10.25
C THR A 194 -26.46 24.79 10.07
N PRO A 195 -27.05 23.73 10.67
CA PRO A 195 -26.39 22.61 11.34
C PRO A 195 -25.56 21.77 10.35
N PHE A 196 -24.50 21.11 10.82
CA PHE A 196 -23.63 20.29 9.97
C PHE A 196 -23.23 18.99 10.67
N SER A 197 -23.23 17.89 9.91
CA SER A 197 -22.70 16.60 10.35
C SER A 197 -21.28 16.41 9.83
N SER A 198 -20.38 15.94 10.70
CA SER A 198 -19.03 15.54 10.29
C SER A 198 -19.03 14.15 9.65
N GLY A 199 -19.97 13.27 10.03
CA GLY A 199 -20.20 11.96 9.41
C GLY A 199 -20.60 12.09 7.95
N ALA A 200 -21.67 12.83 7.66
CA ALA A 200 -22.22 13.02 6.31
C ALA A 200 -21.20 13.57 5.32
N ILE A 201 -20.29 14.46 5.75
CA ILE A 201 -19.15 14.91 4.93
C ILE A 201 -18.24 13.73 4.55
N ARG A 202 -17.81 12.92 5.53
CA ARG A 202 -16.96 11.74 5.30
C ARG A 202 -17.64 10.73 4.38
N HIS A 203 -18.89 10.38 4.65
CA HIS A 203 -19.67 9.45 3.82
C HIS A 203 -19.86 9.97 2.39
N SER A 204 -20.15 11.27 2.20
CA SER A 204 -20.27 11.86 0.86
C SER A 204 -18.97 11.70 0.05
N PHE A 205 -17.82 12.02 0.66
CA PHE A 205 -16.51 11.81 0.03
C PHE A 205 -16.18 10.34 -0.22
N CYS A 206 -16.55 9.44 0.69
CA CYS A 206 -16.31 8.00 0.55
C CYS A 206 -17.12 7.38 -0.61
N HIS A 207 -18.44 7.62 -0.65
CA HIS A 207 -19.32 7.15 -1.72
C HIS A 207 -18.93 7.69 -3.11
N ARG A 208 -18.38 8.92 -3.17
CA ARG A 208 -17.90 9.54 -4.42
C ARG A 208 -16.50 9.05 -4.83
N GLY A 209 -15.95 8.03 -4.19
CA GLY A 209 -14.66 7.42 -4.53
C GLY A 209 -13.42 8.17 -4.01
N HIS A 210 -13.62 9.26 -3.27
CA HIS A 210 -12.58 10.18 -2.78
C HIS A 210 -12.52 10.24 -1.25
N PRO A 211 -12.45 9.11 -0.52
CA PRO A 211 -12.54 9.10 0.93
C PRO A 211 -11.48 10.00 1.57
N ILE A 212 -11.86 10.67 2.66
CA ILE A 212 -10.95 11.42 3.52
C ILE A 212 -9.98 10.43 4.18
N ILE A 213 -8.73 10.84 4.43
CA ILE A 213 -7.75 10.01 5.14
C ILE A 213 -8.13 9.93 6.63
N GLY A 214 -8.32 8.70 7.11
CA GLY A 214 -8.70 8.38 8.48
C GLY A 214 -8.70 6.86 8.71
N ASN A 215 -9.32 6.40 9.80
CA ASN A 215 -9.43 4.98 10.16
C ASN A 215 -10.83 4.74 10.80
N SER A 216 -11.88 4.95 10.01
CA SER A 216 -13.29 4.65 10.32
C SER A 216 -14.01 4.19 9.05
N ASN A 217 -15.25 3.68 9.14
CA ASN A 217 -15.99 3.14 7.99
C ASN A 217 -16.18 4.19 6.87
N ALA A 218 -16.36 5.45 7.23
CA ALA A 218 -16.50 6.58 6.32
C ALA A 218 -15.17 7.12 5.74
N THR A 219 -14.01 6.53 6.05
CA THR A 219 -12.68 7.06 5.68
C THR A 219 -11.72 5.97 5.21
N ARG A 220 -10.53 6.34 4.69
CA ARG A 220 -9.56 5.36 4.18
C ARG A 220 -8.12 5.65 4.66
N PRO A 221 -7.44 4.71 5.36
CA PRO A 221 -6.07 4.92 5.80
C PRO A 221 -5.08 4.83 4.63
N LEU A 222 -3.95 5.52 4.76
CA LEU A 222 -2.83 5.37 3.83
C LEU A 222 -1.96 4.17 4.24
N LYS A 223 -1.81 3.19 3.35
CA LYS A 223 -1.17 1.88 3.61
C LYS A 223 0.22 1.93 4.27
N THR A 224 0.99 3.01 4.07
CA THR A 224 2.33 3.19 4.68
C THR A 224 2.42 4.40 5.64
N HIS A 225 1.29 4.95 6.09
CA HIS A 225 1.25 6.00 7.10
C HIS A 225 1.11 5.39 8.50
N ARG A 226 1.80 5.98 9.50
CA ARG A 226 1.77 5.48 10.89
C ARG A 226 0.68 6.13 11.73
N ASP A 227 0.49 7.44 11.57
CA ASP A 227 -0.66 8.14 12.14
C ASP A 227 -1.92 7.74 11.35
N LYS A 228 -2.91 7.24 12.08
CA LYS A 228 -4.23 6.79 11.59
C LYS A 228 -5.33 7.83 11.81
N GLY A 229 -5.03 8.94 12.50
CA GLY A 229 -5.99 9.96 12.87
C GLY A 229 -6.56 10.70 11.66
N LEU A 230 -7.75 11.28 11.85
CA LEU A 230 -8.51 11.93 10.79
C LEU A 230 -7.78 13.14 10.20
N TYR A 231 -7.75 13.26 8.88
CA TYR A 231 -7.27 14.42 8.13
C TYR A 231 -8.44 15.27 7.65
N MET A 232 -9.27 15.68 8.60
CA MET A 232 -10.29 16.71 8.46
C MET A 232 -10.23 17.63 9.68
N SER A 233 -10.32 18.94 9.48
CA SER A 233 -10.20 19.91 10.56
C SER A 233 -10.95 21.21 10.29
N LEU A 234 -11.66 21.73 11.30
CA LEU A 234 -12.39 23.00 11.20
C LEU A 234 -11.45 24.19 11.47
N THR A 235 -11.10 24.92 10.43
CA THR A 235 -10.07 25.97 10.43
C THR A 235 -10.64 27.40 10.43
N ARG A 236 -11.93 27.61 10.11
CA ARG A 236 -12.59 28.93 10.26
C ARG A 236 -13.96 28.81 10.89
N ILE A 237 -14.31 29.83 11.67
CA ILE A 237 -15.69 30.13 12.08
C ILE A 237 -15.99 31.60 11.73
N THR A 238 -17.13 31.84 11.10
CA THR A 238 -17.66 33.18 10.81
C THR A 238 -19.07 33.30 11.39
N LEU A 239 -19.31 34.35 12.19
CA LEU A 239 -20.61 34.66 12.78
C LEU A 239 -20.83 36.18 12.76
N GLY A 240 -21.65 36.67 11.83
CA GLY A 240 -21.84 38.10 11.62
C GLY A 240 -20.52 38.79 11.24
N SER A 241 -20.06 39.72 12.07
CA SER A 241 -18.76 40.40 11.91
C SER A 241 -17.57 39.63 12.51
N LEU A 242 -17.82 38.63 13.37
CA LEU A 242 -16.75 37.83 13.97
C LEU A 242 -16.21 36.83 12.94
N GLN A 243 -14.90 36.90 12.66
CA GLN A 243 -14.19 35.93 11.85
C GLN A 243 -12.96 35.42 12.61
N LEU A 244 -12.92 34.12 12.84
CA LEU A 244 -11.82 33.44 13.54
C LEU A 244 -11.20 32.42 12.60
N VAL A 245 -9.87 32.46 12.46
CA VAL A 245 -9.09 31.60 11.58
C VAL A 245 -8.00 30.93 12.41
N HIS A 246 -7.92 29.60 12.34
CA HIS A 246 -6.80 28.82 12.83
C HIS A 246 -6.01 28.24 11.64
N ALA A 247 -4.71 28.02 11.81
CA ALA A 247 -3.89 27.38 10.79
C ALA A 247 -4.31 25.92 10.54
N GLU A 248 -4.04 25.41 9.34
CA GLU A 248 -4.13 23.97 9.09
C GLU A 248 -3.15 23.19 9.99
N PRO A 249 -3.54 22.07 10.63
CA PRO A 249 -2.65 21.36 11.55
C PRO A 249 -1.39 20.83 10.85
N ASP A 250 -0.20 21.01 11.46
CA ASP A 250 1.13 20.67 10.88
C ASP A 250 1.18 19.30 10.19
N LYS A 251 0.47 18.30 10.74
CA LYS A 251 0.42 16.93 10.21
C LYS A 251 -0.06 16.86 8.76
N PHE A 252 -0.92 17.78 8.32
CA PHE A 252 -1.44 17.87 6.94
C PHE A 252 -0.31 18.23 5.97
N GLN A 253 0.44 19.31 6.26
CA GLN A 253 1.59 19.71 5.45
C GLN A 253 2.70 18.65 5.46
N LEU A 254 2.99 18.08 6.64
CA LEU A 254 3.99 17.01 6.80
C LEU A 254 3.62 15.77 5.97
N LEU A 255 2.35 15.36 5.96
CA LEU A 255 1.86 14.26 5.12
C LEU A 255 2.07 14.56 3.64
N ARG A 256 1.63 15.73 3.15
CA ARG A 256 1.78 16.13 1.74
C ARG A 256 3.24 16.11 1.30
N GLN A 257 4.13 16.69 2.10
CA GLN A 257 5.58 16.69 1.83
C GLN A 257 6.18 15.26 1.83
N ARG A 258 5.71 14.39 2.72
CA ARG A 258 6.19 13.00 2.83
C ARG A 258 5.82 12.18 1.59
N GLU A 259 4.55 12.20 1.21
CA GLU A 259 4.05 11.43 0.07
C GLU A 259 4.64 11.90 -1.25
N HIS A 260 4.70 13.22 -1.47
CA HIS A 260 5.33 13.79 -2.66
C HIS A 260 6.81 13.43 -2.77
N ARG A 261 7.58 13.47 -1.67
CA ARG A 261 8.99 13.08 -1.64
C ARG A 261 9.21 11.59 -1.90
N PHE A 262 8.29 10.73 -1.45
CA PHE A 262 8.34 9.29 -1.77
C PHE A 262 7.96 9.01 -3.23
N TRP A 263 7.03 9.77 -3.80
CA TRP A 263 6.72 9.74 -5.23
C TRP A 263 7.93 10.19 -6.08
N GLN A 264 8.47 11.38 -5.79
CA GLN A 264 9.58 11.99 -6.52
C GLN A 264 10.79 11.05 -6.62
N ARG A 265 11.23 10.45 -5.50
CA ARG A 265 12.36 9.50 -5.50
C ARG A 265 12.15 8.27 -6.38
N ALA A 266 10.91 7.81 -6.49
CA ALA A 266 10.56 6.67 -7.33
C ALA A 266 10.34 7.08 -8.80
N TYR A 267 9.90 8.31 -9.07
CA TYR A 267 9.91 8.93 -10.40
C TYR A 267 11.35 9.08 -10.93
N GLU A 268 12.23 9.75 -10.17
CA GLU A 268 13.66 9.95 -10.49
C GLU A 268 14.38 8.63 -10.81
N LYS A 269 14.11 7.58 -10.01
CA LYS A 269 14.67 6.25 -10.25
C LYS A 269 14.18 5.59 -11.55
N ARG A 270 12.93 5.82 -11.96
CA ARG A 270 12.43 5.33 -13.26
C ARG A 270 13.06 6.12 -14.42
N LEU A 271 13.10 7.44 -14.31
CA LEU A 271 13.68 8.33 -15.32
C LEU A 271 15.16 7.99 -15.60
N ALA A 272 15.94 7.72 -14.56
CA ALA A 272 17.34 7.29 -14.71
C ALA A 272 17.49 5.97 -15.47
N VAL A 273 16.53 5.03 -15.36
CA VAL A 273 16.53 3.76 -16.11
C VAL A 273 16.18 4.00 -17.59
N VAL A 274 15.21 4.88 -17.89
CA VAL A 274 14.91 5.27 -19.29
C VAL A 274 16.15 5.91 -19.92
N GLN A 275 16.77 6.88 -19.26
CA GLN A 275 17.97 7.57 -19.74
C GLN A 275 19.15 6.61 -19.98
N GLN A 276 19.32 5.57 -19.15
CA GLN A 276 20.37 4.55 -19.33
C GLN A 276 20.10 3.56 -20.47
N SER A 277 18.85 3.40 -20.92
CA SER A 277 18.52 2.55 -22.07
C SER A 277 19.01 3.12 -23.41
N GLY A 278 19.19 4.44 -23.49
CA GLY A 278 19.48 5.17 -24.72
C GLY A 278 18.27 5.35 -25.66
N LYS A 279 17.07 4.86 -25.28
CA LYS A 279 15.84 5.09 -26.04
C LYS A 279 15.32 6.50 -25.77
N VAL A 280 15.15 7.26 -26.84
CA VAL A 280 14.33 8.49 -26.80
C VAL A 280 12.88 8.05 -26.66
N VAL A 281 12.30 8.32 -25.50
CA VAL A 281 10.86 8.46 -25.32
C VAL A 281 10.54 9.92 -25.65
N ASP A 282 9.49 10.20 -26.41
CA ASP A 282 9.09 11.57 -26.75
C ASP A 282 8.89 12.44 -25.50
N ASP A 283 9.07 13.75 -25.64
CA ASP A 283 9.12 14.75 -24.55
C ASP A 283 7.80 14.88 -23.74
N ASP A 284 6.76 14.11 -24.08
CA ASP A 284 5.56 13.92 -23.27
C ASP A 284 5.89 13.20 -21.95
N LEU A 285 6.31 13.99 -20.95
CA LEU A 285 6.48 13.61 -19.55
C LEU A 285 5.25 12.87 -18.97
N GLU A 286 4.07 13.09 -19.57
CA GLU A 286 2.84 12.34 -19.35
C GLU A 286 3.04 10.82 -19.44
N TRP A 287 4.02 10.31 -20.20
CA TRP A 287 4.35 8.89 -20.28
C TRP A 287 4.93 8.35 -18.97
N VAL A 288 5.80 9.10 -18.29
CA VAL A 288 6.35 8.72 -16.98
C VAL A 288 5.30 8.89 -15.86
N GLU A 289 4.34 9.80 -16.05
CA GLU A 289 3.18 9.96 -15.16
C GLU A 289 2.08 8.89 -15.39
N ASN A 290 1.90 8.40 -16.62
CA ASN A 290 0.98 7.30 -16.96
C ASN A 290 1.58 5.92 -16.63
N ALA A 291 2.91 5.76 -16.71
CA ALA A 291 3.63 4.60 -16.18
C ALA A 291 3.57 4.50 -14.63
N TYR A 292 2.95 5.48 -13.96
CA TYR A 292 2.79 5.51 -12.51
C TYR A 292 1.63 4.65 -11.97
N GLY A 293 1.21 3.62 -12.70
CA GLY A 293 0.16 2.72 -12.22
C GLY A 293 -0.13 1.51 -13.11
N LYS A 294 0.18 1.57 -14.41
CA LYS A 294 -0.12 0.51 -15.39
C LYS A 294 1.10 -0.39 -15.63
N GLU A 295 1.79 -0.21 -16.76
CA GLU A 295 2.76 -1.19 -17.25
C GLU A 295 4.15 -1.12 -16.59
N PRO A 296 4.81 -2.27 -16.31
CA PRO A 296 6.21 -2.30 -15.92
C PRO A 296 7.16 -1.66 -16.95
N ILE A 297 8.03 -0.76 -16.48
CA ILE A 297 9.06 -0.07 -17.29
C ILE A 297 9.93 -1.01 -18.14
N ALA A 298 10.15 -2.24 -17.70
CA ALA A 298 11.00 -3.19 -18.43
C ALA A 298 10.34 -3.70 -19.74
N TYR A 299 9.01 -3.86 -19.78
CA TYR A 299 8.28 -4.15 -21.02
C TYR A 299 8.21 -2.93 -21.94
N LEU A 300 8.00 -1.74 -21.37
CA LEU A 300 8.02 -0.48 -22.14
C LEU A 300 9.38 -0.22 -22.81
N LEU A 301 10.48 -0.62 -22.15
CA LEU A 301 11.82 -0.61 -22.74
C LEU A 301 12.12 -1.85 -23.60
N GLY A 302 11.34 -2.92 -23.51
CA GLY A 302 11.58 -4.20 -24.18
C GLY A 302 12.87 -4.91 -23.74
N GLU A 303 13.49 -4.49 -22.64
CA GLU A 303 14.78 -5.00 -22.19
C GLU A 303 14.93 -5.05 -20.67
N LYS A 304 15.78 -5.98 -20.20
CA LYS A 304 16.07 -6.20 -18.78
C LYS A 304 17.52 -6.62 -18.55
N MET A 305 18.22 -5.87 -17.70
CA MET A 305 19.49 -6.32 -17.15
C MET A 305 19.27 -7.46 -16.13
N PHE A 306 20.00 -8.56 -16.30
CA PHE A 306 20.01 -9.74 -15.42
C PHE A 306 21.38 -10.44 -15.46
N HIS A 307 22.00 -10.70 -14.30
CA HIS A 307 23.29 -11.38 -14.17
C HIS A 307 24.40 -10.80 -15.09
N GLY A 308 24.43 -9.47 -15.21
CA GLY A 308 25.39 -8.72 -16.04
C GLY A 308 25.06 -8.65 -17.54
N LEU A 309 24.11 -9.44 -18.03
CA LEU A 309 23.66 -9.44 -19.43
C LEU A 309 22.41 -8.57 -19.63
N ARG A 310 22.17 -8.12 -20.87
CA ARG A 310 20.95 -7.44 -21.29
C ARG A 310 20.07 -8.43 -22.05
N PHE A 311 18.95 -8.82 -21.46
CA PHE A 311 17.94 -9.65 -22.11
C PHE A 311 16.91 -8.76 -22.79
N ASP A 312 16.50 -9.11 -24.01
CA ASP A 312 15.23 -8.68 -24.57
C ASP A 312 14.08 -9.35 -23.81
N ILE A 313 12.97 -8.63 -23.61
CA ILE A 313 11.74 -9.15 -22.99
C ILE A 313 10.49 -8.48 -23.56
N ASP A 314 9.36 -9.18 -23.48
CA ASP A 314 8.01 -8.61 -23.64
C ASP A 314 7.00 -9.34 -22.74
N ARG A 315 5.72 -8.99 -22.86
CA ARG A 315 4.63 -9.50 -22.01
C ARG A 315 4.39 -11.02 -22.10
N SER A 316 5.02 -11.74 -23.02
CA SER A 316 4.98 -13.22 -23.07
C SER A 316 5.70 -13.90 -21.90
N CYS A 317 6.55 -13.17 -21.16
CA CYS A 317 7.47 -13.76 -20.20
C CYS A 317 7.54 -12.98 -18.88
N LEU A 318 7.85 -13.67 -17.77
CA LEU A 318 8.13 -13.04 -16.48
C LEU A 318 9.36 -12.13 -16.59
N ILE A 319 9.29 -10.89 -16.08
CA ILE A 319 10.43 -9.97 -16.11
C ILE A 319 11.51 -10.49 -15.14
N PRO A 320 12.74 -10.82 -15.60
CA PRO A 320 13.80 -11.38 -14.77
C PRO A 320 14.03 -10.67 -13.43
N ARG A 321 13.96 -11.41 -12.34
CA ARG A 321 14.01 -10.87 -10.97
C ARG A 321 15.46 -10.85 -10.45
N PRO A 322 15.89 -9.80 -9.71
CA PRO A 322 17.21 -9.80 -9.05
C PRO A 322 17.39 -10.88 -7.96
N SER A 323 16.32 -11.58 -7.57
CA SER A 323 16.38 -12.78 -6.73
C SER A 323 16.91 -13.98 -7.50
N SER A 324 16.47 -14.16 -8.75
CA SER A 324 16.80 -15.29 -9.62
C SER A 324 18.26 -15.31 -10.06
N GLU A 325 18.99 -14.19 -9.90
CA GLU A 325 20.46 -14.16 -10.10
C GLU A 325 21.17 -15.16 -9.17
N THR A 326 20.61 -15.44 -7.99
CA THR A 326 21.16 -16.42 -7.04
C THR A 326 21.16 -17.86 -7.57
N LEU A 327 20.23 -18.22 -8.47
CA LEU A 327 20.18 -19.55 -9.10
C LEU A 327 21.33 -19.72 -10.09
N VAL A 328 21.61 -18.70 -10.89
CA VAL A 328 22.75 -18.71 -11.84
C VAL A 328 24.07 -18.78 -11.09
N THR A 329 24.24 -17.99 -10.03
CA THR A 329 25.43 -18.04 -9.18
C THR A 329 25.63 -19.43 -8.59
N ALA A 330 24.58 -20.00 -7.96
CA ALA A 330 24.65 -21.34 -7.37
C ALA A 330 24.90 -22.45 -8.40
N ALA A 331 24.36 -22.33 -9.62
CA ALA A 331 24.61 -23.26 -10.70
C ALA A 331 26.08 -23.23 -11.15
N LEU A 332 26.65 -22.04 -11.35
CA LEU A 332 28.06 -21.88 -11.73
C LEU A 332 28.99 -22.36 -10.61
N ASP A 333 28.70 -22.02 -9.35
CA ASP A 333 29.47 -22.48 -8.19
C ASP A 333 29.46 -24.00 -8.05
N TRP A 334 28.32 -24.67 -8.27
CA TRP A 334 28.25 -26.13 -8.27
C TRP A 334 28.98 -26.76 -9.45
N LEU A 335 28.79 -26.23 -10.67
CA LEU A 335 29.42 -26.74 -11.89
C LEU A 335 30.95 -26.63 -11.84
N ASN A 336 31.49 -25.53 -11.29
CA ASN A 336 32.94 -25.34 -11.10
C ASN A 336 33.58 -26.33 -10.12
N GLN A 337 32.79 -27.05 -9.31
CA GLN A 337 33.27 -28.11 -8.42
C GLN A 337 33.24 -29.51 -9.09
N GLN A 338 32.64 -29.63 -10.28
CA GLN A 338 32.53 -30.90 -11.01
C GLN A 338 33.73 -31.16 -11.90
N THR A 339 34.10 -32.43 -12.09
CA THR A 339 35.11 -32.88 -13.07
C THR A 339 34.57 -33.01 -14.51
N ARG A 340 33.34 -32.52 -14.75
CA ARG A 340 32.60 -32.67 -16.02
C ARG A 340 33.11 -31.69 -17.08
N THR A 341 33.49 -32.20 -18.24
CA THR A 341 34.04 -31.38 -19.34
C THR A 341 33.00 -30.66 -20.17
N SER A 342 31.77 -31.18 -20.27
CA SER A 342 30.66 -30.60 -21.06
C SER A 342 29.32 -30.77 -20.35
N PRO A 343 29.05 -30.03 -19.25
CA PRO A 343 27.86 -30.24 -18.42
C PRO A 343 26.56 -29.87 -19.15
N ARG A 344 25.47 -30.53 -18.77
CA ARG A 344 24.15 -30.39 -19.40
C ARG A 344 23.13 -29.75 -18.45
N VAL A 345 22.59 -28.61 -18.84
CA VAL A 345 21.60 -27.80 -18.11
C VAL A 345 20.19 -28.09 -18.61
N LEU A 346 19.24 -28.25 -17.68
CA LEU A 346 17.80 -28.20 -17.92
C LEU A 346 17.23 -26.97 -17.20
N ASP A 347 16.44 -26.16 -17.89
CA ASP A 347 15.79 -24.96 -17.34
C ASP A 347 14.27 -25.09 -17.55
N LEU A 348 13.52 -25.21 -16.45
CA LEU A 348 12.07 -25.46 -16.48
C LEU A 348 11.30 -24.18 -16.16
N GLY A 349 10.36 -23.79 -17.04
CA GLY A 349 9.75 -22.45 -16.98
C GLY A 349 10.78 -21.40 -17.37
N THR A 350 11.55 -21.66 -18.44
CA THR A 350 12.72 -20.86 -18.84
C THR A 350 12.36 -19.41 -19.20
N GLY A 351 11.10 -19.12 -19.53
CA GLY A 351 10.61 -17.78 -19.85
C GLY A 351 11.39 -17.16 -21.01
N CYS A 352 12.00 -15.99 -20.80
CA CYS A 352 12.90 -15.35 -21.77
C CYS A 352 14.32 -15.98 -21.83
N GLY A 353 14.51 -17.18 -21.27
CA GLY A 353 15.77 -17.91 -21.25
C GLY A 353 16.74 -17.52 -20.13
N ASN A 354 16.33 -16.66 -19.18
CA ASN A 354 17.30 -15.90 -18.39
C ASN A 354 18.18 -16.73 -17.45
N LEU A 355 17.74 -17.90 -16.97
CA LEU A 355 18.60 -18.78 -16.17
C LEU A 355 19.58 -19.53 -17.08
N MET A 356 19.09 -20.32 -18.03
CA MET A 356 19.95 -21.10 -18.94
C MET A 356 20.95 -20.22 -19.70
N VAL A 357 20.49 -19.14 -20.35
CA VAL A 357 21.32 -18.31 -21.23
C VAL A 357 22.45 -17.64 -20.45
N SER A 358 22.21 -17.18 -19.22
CA SER A 358 23.28 -16.66 -18.35
C SER A 358 24.30 -17.74 -17.97
N ILE A 359 23.86 -18.97 -17.66
CA ILE A 359 24.77 -20.09 -17.37
C ILE A 359 25.61 -20.44 -18.61
N LEU A 360 24.99 -20.52 -19.80
CA LEU A 360 25.69 -20.83 -21.06
C LEU A 360 26.65 -19.71 -21.52
N ALA A 361 26.37 -18.45 -21.17
CA ALA A 361 27.26 -17.32 -21.42
C ALA A 361 28.48 -17.34 -20.47
N SER A 362 28.28 -17.66 -19.18
CA SER A 362 29.37 -17.74 -18.20
C SER A 362 30.17 -19.04 -18.25
N MET A 363 29.62 -20.13 -18.77
CA MET A 363 30.31 -21.42 -18.93
C MET A 363 30.28 -21.89 -20.40
N PRO A 364 31.32 -21.59 -21.19
CA PRO A 364 31.37 -21.91 -22.64
C PRO A 364 31.31 -23.40 -22.99
N THR A 365 31.69 -24.28 -22.06
CA THR A 365 31.63 -25.74 -22.20
C THR A 365 30.24 -26.32 -21.93
N ALA A 366 29.35 -25.58 -21.28
CA ALA A 366 28.01 -26.05 -20.96
C ALA A 366 27.12 -26.09 -22.22
N THR A 367 26.18 -27.03 -22.21
CA THR A 367 25.04 -27.11 -23.14
C THR A 367 23.74 -27.10 -22.36
N GLY A 368 22.64 -26.67 -22.99
CA GLY A 368 21.37 -26.46 -22.29
C GLY A 368 20.12 -26.77 -23.10
N VAL A 369 19.06 -27.14 -22.40
CA VAL A 369 17.70 -27.24 -22.92
C VAL A 369 16.77 -26.43 -22.00
N GLY A 370 16.13 -25.40 -22.56
CA GLY A 370 15.04 -24.69 -21.91
C GLY A 370 13.70 -25.31 -22.28
N VAL A 371 12.80 -25.44 -21.31
CA VAL A 371 11.45 -25.97 -21.51
C VAL A 371 10.44 -24.97 -20.95
N ASP A 372 9.42 -24.66 -21.74
CA ASP A 372 8.31 -23.80 -21.35
C ASP A 372 7.01 -24.29 -21.99
N ILE A 373 5.86 -23.84 -21.46
CA ILE A 373 4.54 -24.10 -22.03
C ILE A 373 4.10 -23.00 -23.01
N SER A 374 4.61 -21.77 -22.87
CA SER A 374 4.37 -20.69 -23.83
C SER A 374 5.35 -20.76 -25.01
N ALA A 375 4.82 -20.82 -26.23
CA ALA A 375 5.63 -20.72 -27.44
C ALA A 375 6.20 -19.29 -27.62
N GLU A 376 5.45 -18.29 -27.17
CA GLU A 376 5.78 -16.86 -27.25
C GLU A 376 6.99 -16.53 -26.37
N ALA A 377 7.02 -17.04 -25.13
CA ALA A 377 8.17 -16.92 -24.24
C ALA A 377 9.45 -17.52 -24.88
N LEU A 378 9.32 -18.68 -25.52
CA LEU A 378 10.44 -19.37 -26.18
C LEU A 378 10.97 -18.62 -27.42
N ILE A 379 10.14 -17.87 -28.15
CA ILE A 379 10.62 -16.96 -29.20
C ILE A 379 11.56 -15.90 -28.61
N MET A 380 11.22 -15.36 -27.42
CA MET A 380 12.10 -14.42 -26.71
C MET A 380 13.36 -15.11 -26.19
N ALA A 381 13.24 -16.36 -25.70
CA ALA A 381 14.38 -17.15 -25.25
C ALA A 381 15.37 -17.49 -26.37
N GLU A 382 14.88 -17.81 -27.58
CA GLU A 382 15.71 -18.01 -28.77
C GLU A 382 16.43 -16.73 -29.19
N LYS A 383 15.73 -15.58 -29.19
CA LYS A 383 16.33 -14.27 -29.48
C LYS A 383 17.49 -13.97 -28.52
N ASN A 384 17.27 -14.15 -27.22
CA ASN A 384 18.28 -13.96 -26.19
C ASN A 384 19.46 -14.94 -26.31
N LEU A 385 19.20 -16.22 -26.58
CA LEU A 385 20.24 -17.21 -26.81
C LEU A 385 21.12 -16.85 -28.02
N GLN A 386 20.52 -16.44 -29.13
CA GLN A 386 21.24 -16.01 -30.34
C GLN A 386 22.09 -14.76 -30.11
N SER A 387 21.59 -13.80 -29.33
CA SER A 387 22.30 -12.54 -29.05
C SER A 387 23.39 -12.65 -27.98
N LEU A 388 23.22 -13.50 -26.96
CA LEU A 388 24.07 -13.52 -25.76
C LEU A 388 25.02 -14.72 -25.68
N VAL A 389 24.78 -15.80 -26.43
CA VAL A 389 25.54 -17.06 -26.32
C VAL A 389 26.13 -17.44 -27.66
N GLN A 390 27.45 -17.63 -27.70
CA GLN A 390 28.16 -18.09 -28.89
C GLN A 390 28.94 -19.40 -28.60
N PRO A 391 28.98 -20.35 -29.56
CA PRO A 391 27.97 -20.52 -30.61
C PRO A 391 26.59 -20.78 -29.97
N CYS A 392 25.53 -20.20 -30.51
CA CYS A 392 24.18 -20.29 -29.94
C CYS A 392 23.63 -21.74 -29.94
N SER A 393 24.14 -22.60 -30.81
CA SER A 393 23.81 -24.04 -30.90
C SER A 393 24.17 -24.88 -29.66
N ARG A 394 24.71 -24.26 -28.60
CA ARG A 394 24.86 -24.89 -27.28
C ARG A 394 23.55 -24.92 -26.48
N GLY A 395 22.59 -24.06 -26.80
CA GLY A 395 21.24 -24.08 -26.25
C GLY A 395 20.21 -24.54 -27.28
N ARG A 396 19.07 -25.03 -26.81
CA ARG A 396 17.82 -25.20 -27.59
C ARG A 396 16.61 -25.10 -26.67
N PHE A 397 15.43 -24.97 -27.26
CA PHE A 397 14.17 -24.84 -26.53
C PHE A 397 13.16 -25.91 -26.92
N ILE A 398 12.20 -26.20 -26.03
CA ILE A 398 11.10 -27.13 -26.27
C ILE A 398 9.80 -26.53 -25.71
N CYS A 399 8.81 -26.32 -26.57
CA CYS A 399 7.46 -25.95 -26.15
C CYS A 399 6.73 -27.21 -25.68
N LYS A 400 6.68 -27.45 -24.37
CA LYS A 400 6.05 -28.64 -23.77
C LYS A 400 5.70 -28.43 -22.30
N ASP A 401 4.57 -28.97 -21.89
CA ASP A 401 4.29 -29.26 -20.48
C ASP A 401 5.34 -30.24 -19.92
N MET A 402 5.97 -29.88 -18.80
CA MET A 402 6.99 -30.72 -18.17
C MET A 402 6.47 -32.11 -17.78
N ALA A 403 5.16 -32.26 -17.49
CA ALA A 403 4.57 -33.57 -17.18
C ALA A 403 4.62 -34.56 -18.36
N GLN A 404 4.92 -34.07 -19.57
CA GLN A 404 5.05 -34.84 -20.81
C GLN A 404 6.50 -34.92 -21.31
N LEU A 405 7.47 -34.39 -20.55
CA LEU A 405 8.88 -34.31 -20.93
C LEU A 405 9.60 -35.64 -20.69
N THR A 406 10.28 -36.17 -21.71
CA THR A 406 10.99 -37.46 -21.70
C THR A 406 12.50 -37.28 -21.87
N LEU A 407 13.27 -38.33 -21.58
CA LEU A 407 14.71 -38.36 -21.90
C LEU A 407 14.98 -38.27 -23.41
N ASP A 408 14.05 -38.73 -24.26
CA ASP A 408 14.19 -38.62 -25.72
C ASP A 408 14.02 -37.16 -26.17
N ASP A 409 13.04 -36.42 -25.64
CA ASP A 409 12.91 -34.97 -25.87
C ASP A 409 14.19 -34.21 -25.49
N LEU A 410 14.87 -34.65 -24.42
CA LEU A 410 16.09 -34.05 -23.88
C LEU A 410 17.39 -34.55 -24.54
N HIS A 411 17.33 -35.57 -25.40
CA HIS A 411 18.50 -36.30 -25.91
C HIS A 411 19.38 -36.84 -24.76
N GLY A 412 18.81 -37.63 -23.86
CA GLY A 412 19.49 -38.23 -22.70
C GLY A 412 19.53 -37.35 -21.45
N PRO A 413 20.17 -37.81 -20.36
CA PRO A 413 20.05 -37.22 -19.02
C PRO A 413 20.86 -35.93 -18.84
N MET A 414 20.48 -35.17 -17.81
CA MET A 414 20.99 -33.83 -17.50
C MET A 414 21.78 -33.81 -16.18
N ASP A 415 22.79 -32.94 -16.08
CA ASP A 415 23.64 -32.83 -14.90
C ASP A 415 23.10 -31.85 -13.85
N ILE A 416 22.38 -30.80 -14.31
CA ILE A 416 21.79 -29.78 -13.45
C ILE A 416 20.41 -29.36 -13.98
N LEU A 417 19.44 -29.26 -13.08
CA LEU A 417 18.12 -28.67 -13.32
C LEU A 417 18.04 -27.34 -12.55
N VAL A 418 17.76 -26.25 -13.26
CA VAL A 418 17.44 -24.94 -12.67
C VAL A 418 15.96 -24.63 -12.92
N CYS A 419 15.28 -23.98 -11.96
CA CYS A 419 13.89 -23.57 -12.11
C CYS A 419 13.55 -22.41 -11.18
N ASN A 420 12.91 -21.37 -11.71
CA ASN A 420 12.17 -20.37 -10.93
C ASN A 420 10.66 -20.62 -11.15
N PRO A 421 10.05 -21.56 -10.39
CA PRO A 421 8.66 -21.94 -10.64
C PRO A 421 7.70 -20.82 -10.19
N PRO A 422 6.49 -20.72 -10.79
CA PRO A 422 5.44 -19.88 -10.23
C PRO A 422 5.11 -20.36 -8.81
N TYR A 423 4.97 -19.41 -7.89
CA TYR A 423 4.82 -19.70 -6.45
C TYR A 423 3.86 -18.77 -5.71
N LEU A 424 3.14 -17.88 -6.40
CA LEU A 424 2.16 -17.00 -5.77
C LEU A 424 0.81 -17.71 -5.59
N ASP A 425 0.21 -17.59 -4.41
CA ASP A 425 -1.20 -17.89 -4.20
C ASP A 425 -2.03 -16.66 -4.62
N LYS A 426 -2.89 -16.83 -5.63
CA LYS A 426 -3.75 -15.77 -6.18
C LYS A 426 -4.71 -15.21 -5.12
N ALA A 427 -5.30 -16.08 -4.30
CA ALA A 427 -6.19 -15.68 -3.22
C ALA A 427 -5.43 -14.96 -2.08
N ALA A 428 -4.16 -15.30 -1.85
CA ALA A 428 -3.30 -14.53 -0.95
C ALA A 428 -2.90 -13.17 -1.54
N LEU A 429 -2.71 -13.06 -2.86
CA LEU A 429 -2.44 -11.78 -3.53
C LEU A 429 -3.61 -10.80 -3.36
N ASP A 430 -4.85 -11.26 -3.51
CA ASP A 430 -6.04 -10.42 -3.32
C ASP A 430 -6.10 -9.87 -1.88
N ARG A 431 -5.93 -10.74 -0.89
CA ARG A 431 -5.87 -10.37 0.54
C ARG A 431 -4.62 -9.57 0.94
N SER A 432 -3.59 -9.50 0.09
CA SER A 432 -2.32 -8.87 0.45
C SER A 432 -2.39 -7.34 0.59
N HIS A 433 -1.62 -6.80 1.55
CA HIS A 433 -1.46 -5.36 1.79
C HIS A 433 -0.58 -4.63 0.75
N LEU A 434 -0.24 -5.26 -0.39
CA LEU A 434 0.56 -4.62 -1.45
C LEU A 434 -0.07 -3.31 -1.92
N ALA A 435 0.76 -2.36 -2.37
CA ALA A 435 0.29 -1.12 -2.98
C ALA A 435 -0.45 -1.43 -4.29
N ASN A 436 -1.43 -0.59 -4.68
CA ASN A 436 -2.28 -0.91 -5.84
C ASN A 436 -1.45 -1.01 -7.13
N HIS A 437 -0.52 -0.06 -7.34
CA HIS A 437 0.49 -0.10 -8.41
C HIS A 437 1.37 -1.38 -8.41
N GLN A 438 1.58 -2.04 -7.27
CA GLN A 438 2.30 -3.33 -7.22
C GLN A 438 1.44 -4.48 -7.73
N LYS A 439 0.14 -4.52 -7.39
CA LYS A 439 -0.79 -5.51 -7.95
C LYS A 439 -1.02 -5.30 -9.44
N LEU A 440 -1.14 -4.04 -9.87
CA LEU A 440 -1.32 -3.68 -11.29
C LEU A 440 -0.10 -4.06 -12.14
N GLN A 441 1.14 -3.83 -11.69
CA GLN A 441 2.34 -4.29 -12.40
C GLN A 441 2.37 -5.81 -12.59
N LEU A 442 1.94 -6.59 -11.59
CA LEU A 442 1.88 -8.05 -11.71
C LEU A 442 0.83 -8.49 -12.74
N ALA A 443 -0.29 -7.77 -12.87
CA ALA A 443 -1.32 -8.03 -13.88
C ALA A 443 -0.91 -7.71 -15.34
N HIS A 444 0.34 -7.31 -15.57
CA HIS A 444 0.96 -7.21 -16.90
C HIS A 444 1.89 -8.38 -17.24
N GLU A 445 2.23 -9.25 -16.28
CA GLU A 445 3.08 -10.43 -16.48
C GLU A 445 2.19 -11.70 -16.54
N PRO A 446 2.59 -12.79 -17.23
CA PRO A 446 1.73 -13.96 -17.43
C PRO A 446 1.25 -14.61 -16.12
N ASP A 447 -0.03 -14.98 -16.07
CA ASP A 447 -0.69 -15.53 -14.90
C ASP A 447 -0.09 -16.90 -14.53
N GLU A 448 0.21 -17.71 -15.54
CA GLU A 448 0.91 -19.00 -15.49
C GLU A 448 2.37 -18.90 -15.03
N ALA A 449 3.02 -17.74 -15.20
CA ALA A 449 4.39 -17.50 -14.74
C ALA A 449 4.44 -16.89 -13.32
N LEU A 450 3.28 -16.59 -12.74
CA LEU A 450 3.15 -16.01 -11.39
C LEU A 450 2.52 -17.00 -10.40
N PHE A 451 1.39 -17.60 -10.76
CA PHE A 451 0.49 -18.26 -9.82
C PHE A 451 0.61 -19.79 -9.81
N ALA A 452 0.43 -20.38 -8.63
CA ALA A 452 0.48 -21.82 -8.45
C ALA A 452 -0.49 -22.32 -7.36
N ASP A 453 -1.09 -23.48 -7.63
CA ASP A 453 -1.98 -24.18 -6.71
C ASP A 453 -1.26 -24.69 -5.44
N ASP A 454 -2.04 -25.27 -4.51
CA ASP A 454 -1.56 -25.74 -3.20
C ASP A 454 -0.83 -24.63 -2.41
N GLN A 455 -1.40 -23.41 -2.40
CA GLN A 455 -0.84 -22.24 -1.72
C GLN A 455 0.53 -21.82 -2.29
N GLY A 456 0.74 -21.98 -3.60
CA GLY A 456 2.02 -21.75 -4.26
C GLY A 456 2.97 -22.96 -4.29
N TYR A 457 2.59 -24.12 -3.76
CA TYR A 457 3.50 -25.27 -3.59
C TYR A 457 3.38 -26.38 -4.65
N ALA A 458 2.42 -26.31 -5.58
CA ALA A 458 2.17 -27.36 -6.57
C ALA A 458 3.41 -27.73 -7.40
N TRP A 459 4.09 -26.74 -8.00
CA TRP A 459 5.27 -26.99 -8.86
C TRP A 459 6.44 -27.61 -8.10
N TYR A 460 6.67 -27.22 -6.85
CA TYR A 460 7.73 -27.82 -6.02
C TYR A 460 7.52 -29.31 -5.75
N LYS A 461 6.26 -29.80 -5.78
CA LYS A 461 5.92 -31.23 -5.71
C LYS A 461 6.08 -31.90 -7.07
N ALA A 462 5.50 -31.32 -8.12
CA ALA A 462 5.55 -31.91 -9.47
C ALA A 462 7.00 -32.03 -9.99
N ILE A 463 7.86 -31.03 -9.74
CA ILE A 463 9.29 -31.10 -10.07
C ILE A 463 10.02 -32.14 -9.20
N HIS A 464 9.64 -32.32 -7.92
CA HIS A 464 10.22 -33.35 -7.05
C HIS A 464 9.97 -34.77 -7.59
N ASP A 465 8.75 -35.02 -8.03
CA ASP A 465 8.32 -36.36 -8.47
C ASP A 465 8.82 -36.67 -9.89
N LEU A 466 8.97 -35.65 -10.76
CA LEU A 466 9.42 -35.81 -12.14
C LEU A 466 10.94 -35.76 -12.32
N ALA A 467 11.67 -34.86 -11.63
CA ALA A 467 13.11 -34.65 -11.82
C ALA A 467 14.00 -35.92 -11.76
N PRO A 468 13.71 -36.94 -10.93
CA PRO A 468 14.46 -38.21 -10.94
C PRO A 468 14.56 -38.92 -12.30
N HIS A 469 13.65 -38.63 -13.25
CA HIS A 469 13.59 -39.24 -14.58
C HIS A 469 14.46 -38.53 -15.62
N TRP A 470 14.81 -37.25 -15.43
CA TRP A 470 15.59 -36.46 -16.39
C TRP A 470 17.08 -36.36 -16.02
N LEU A 471 17.43 -36.69 -14.77
CA LEU A 471 18.72 -36.36 -14.18
C LEU A 471 19.70 -37.53 -14.12
N ALA A 472 20.97 -37.23 -14.39
CA ALA A 472 22.10 -38.14 -14.30
C ALA A 472 22.42 -38.53 -12.84
N PRO A 473 23.28 -39.55 -12.60
CA PRO A 473 23.92 -39.73 -11.30
C PRO A 473 24.75 -38.50 -10.90
N HIS A 474 24.83 -38.21 -9.60
CA HIS A 474 25.57 -37.06 -9.05
C HIS A 474 25.18 -35.72 -9.72
N SER A 475 23.88 -35.49 -9.85
CA SER A 475 23.27 -34.31 -10.45
C SER A 475 22.73 -33.32 -9.41
N CYS A 476 22.58 -32.05 -9.80
CA CYS A 476 22.02 -31.01 -8.96
C CYS A 476 20.61 -30.55 -9.39
N VAL A 477 19.79 -30.16 -8.41
CA VAL A 477 18.53 -29.42 -8.61
C VAL A 477 18.64 -28.08 -7.86
N ILE A 478 18.34 -26.97 -8.53
CA ILE A 478 18.40 -25.62 -7.98
C ILE A 478 17.07 -24.90 -8.22
N LEU A 479 16.40 -24.52 -7.13
CA LEU A 479 15.04 -23.94 -7.15
C LEU A 479 15.00 -22.56 -6.52
N GLU A 480 14.30 -21.61 -7.15
CA GLU A 480 13.86 -20.39 -6.46
C GLU A 480 12.69 -20.72 -5.52
N CYS A 481 12.74 -20.16 -4.32
CA CYS A 481 11.72 -20.27 -3.28
C CYS A 481 11.07 -18.91 -3.05
N GLY A 482 9.74 -18.88 -2.99
CA GLY A 482 9.02 -17.71 -2.49
C GLY A 482 9.36 -17.43 -1.01
N LYS A 483 9.22 -16.15 -0.61
CA LYS A 483 9.65 -15.67 0.71
C LYS A 483 9.00 -16.47 1.84
N GLY A 484 9.81 -17.14 2.66
CA GLY A 484 9.37 -17.96 3.79
C GLY A 484 8.96 -19.40 3.44
N MET A 485 8.90 -19.76 2.16
CA MET A 485 8.48 -21.09 1.70
C MET A 485 9.56 -22.17 1.92
N MET A 486 10.83 -21.76 2.04
CA MET A 486 12.03 -22.62 2.16
C MET A 486 11.86 -23.81 3.11
N LYS A 487 11.24 -23.61 4.28
CA LYS A 487 11.01 -24.68 5.28
C LYS A 487 10.01 -25.75 4.81
N LYS A 488 8.95 -25.38 4.07
CA LYS A 488 7.98 -26.34 3.50
C LYS A 488 8.54 -26.96 2.21
N VAL A 489 9.29 -26.22 1.38
CA VAL A 489 9.97 -26.77 0.19
C VAL A 489 11.02 -27.83 0.58
N ARG A 490 11.89 -27.55 1.57
CA ARG A 490 12.83 -28.54 2.14
C ARG A 490 12.14 -29.79 2.71
N LYS A 491 10.87 -29.69 3.12
CA LYS A 491 10.07 -30.86 3.56
C LYS A 491 9.46 -31.63 2.38
N ILE A 492 9.10 -30.98 1.28
CA ILE A 492 8.67 -31.65 0.04
C ILE A 492 9.81 -32.49 -0.51
N TRP A 493 11.03 -31.94 -0.57
CA TRP A 493 12.22 -32.62 -1.08
C TRP A 493 12.90 -33.56 -0.06
N CYS A 494 12.11 -34.22 0.79
CA CYS A 494 12.59 -35.12 1.85
C CYS A 494 13.08 -36.46 1.30
N GLY A 495 14.30 -36.45 0.75
CA GLY A 495 14.96 -37.61 0.14
C GLY A 495 16.29 -37.18 -0.47
N TRP A 496 16.30 -35.98 -1.06
CA TRP A 496 17.48 -35.30 -1.57
C TRP A 496 18.40 -34.79 -0.44
N GLN A 497 19.67 -34.58 -0.76
CA GLN A 497 20.63 -33.89 0.10
C GLN A 497 20.51 -32.39 -0.14
N VAL A 498 20.30 -31.60 0.90
CA VAL A 498 20.42 -30.14 0.80
C VAL A 498 21.89 -29.77 0.91
N VAL A 499 22.47 -29.28 -0.19
CA VAL A 499 23.87 -28.83 -0.24
C VAL A 499 23.96 -27.43 0.35
N HIS A 500 23.18 -26.50 -0.20
CA HIS A 500 23.20 -25.08 0.18
C HIS A 500 21.79 -24.47 0.19
N THR A 501 21.68 -23.35 0.91
CA THR A 501 20.61 -22.37 0.70
C THR A 501 21.25 -21.01 0.60
N VAL A 502 20.98 -20.31 -0.51
CA VAL A 502 21.55 -18.99 -0.80
C VAL A 502 20.47 -17.93 -0.57
N GLN A 503 20.85 -16.84 0.09
CA GLN A 503 19.96 -15.72 0.37
C GLN A 503 20.02 -14.67 -0.74
N ASP A 504 18.91 -13.99 -1.00
CA ASP A 504 18.89 -12.84 -1.90
C ASP A 504 19.54 -11.60 -1.25
N LYS A 505 19.70 -10.54 -2.05
CA LYS A 505 20.28 -9.24 -1.64
C LYS A 505 19.45 -8.49 -0.56
N GLN A 506 18.34 -9.07 -0.06
CA GLN A 506 17.54 -8.57 1.05
C GLN A 506 17.59 -9.51 2.29
N GLY A 507 18.36 -10.59 2.24
CA GLY A 507 18.52 -11.55 3.34
C GLY A 507 17.42 -12.62 3.44
N TRP A 508 16.60 -12.83 2.40
CA TRP A 508 15.63 -13.93 2.39
C TRP A 508 16.24 -15.18 1.77
N ASP A 509 16.08 -16.33 2.43
CA ASP A 509 16.35 -17.66 1.87
C ASP A 509 15.63 -17.83 0.53
N ARG A 510 16.40 -17.80 -0.57
CA ARG A 510 15.87 -17.63 -1.92
C ARG A 510 16.11 -18.82 -2.83
N CYS A 511 17.31 -19.37 -2.80
CA CYS A 511 17.73 -20.44 -3.69
C CYS A 511 18.03 -21.69 -2.88
N LEU A 512 17.41 -22.82 -3.24
CA LEU A 512 17.63 -24.13 -2.61
C LEU A 512 18.46 -25.02 -3.56
N VAL A 513 19.63 -25.46 -3.10
CA VAL A 513 20.56 -26.30 -3.88
C VAL A 513 20.51 -27.72 -3.33
N LEU A 514 20.18 -28.68 -4.19
CA LEU A 514 19.91 -30.08 -3.85
C LEU A 514 20.76 -31.03 -4.68
N GLU A 515 21.14 -32.16 -4.10
CA GLU A 515 21.81 -33.29 -4.76
C GLU A 515 21.05 -34.59 -4.50
N LYS A 516 21.12 -35.52 -5.45
CA LYS A 516 20.55 -36.86 -5.28
C LYS A 516 21.46 -37.69 -4.37
N LYS A 517 20.89 -38.31 -3.33
CA LYS A 517 21.60 -39.22 -2.42
C LYS A 517 21.87 -40.58 -3.07
#